data_AF-A0A2W4JXR5-F1
#
_entry.id   AF-A0A2W4JXR5-F1
#
_cell.length_a   1.000
_cell.length_b   1.000
_cell.length_c   1.000
_cell.angle_alpha   90.00
_cell.angle_beta   90.00
_cell.angle_gamma   90.00
#
_symmetry.space_group_name_H-M   'P 1'
#
loop_
_entity.id
_entity.type
_entity.pdbx_description
1 polymer ?
#
loop_
_entity_poly.entity_id
_entity_poly.type
_entity_poly.pdbx_seq_one_letter_code
_entity_poly.pdbx_strand_id
1 'polypeptide(L)'
;MIRGLYTSASGMLAEMARTDVLSNNLANVNTFGFKKNGTVFRAFPEMDIHRFEKSGAPYIGKLGTGARVDQIYVDFAPGQLQTTSNPLDLALKDDTGGESSFFTVQGPNGELIYTRDGSFTLDVEGYLVTKEGY
;
A
#
# COMPACT_ATOMS: atom_id res chain seq x y z
N MET A 1 31.30 -14.01 -9.60
CA MET A 1 30.37 -15.03 -9.07
C MET A 1 29.49 -14.49 -7.95
N ILE A 2 30.06 -13.97 -6.85
CA ILE A 2 29.31 -13.51 -5.67
C ILE A 2 28.29 -12.38 -5.96
N ARG A 3 28.62 -11.42 -6.83
CA ARG A 3 27.75 -10.26 -7.12
C ARG A 3 26.42 -10.64 -7.80
N GLY A 4 26.43 -11.59 -8.74
CA GLY A 4 25.23 -12.04 -9.43
C GLY A 4 24.25 -12.78 -8.50
N LEU A 5 24.77 -13.45 -7.47
CA LEU A 5 23.95 -14.06 -6.43
C LEU A 5 23.22 -12.98 -5.61
N TYR A 6 23.92 -11.91 -5.22
CA TYR A 6 23.30 -10.81 -4.48
C TYR A 6 22.27 -10.03 -5.30
N THR A 7 22.54 -9.76 -6.58
CA THR A 7 21.54 -9.10 -7.44
C THR A 7 20.29 -9.97 -7.62
N SER A 8 20.47 -11.27 -7.82
CA SER A 8 19.36 -12.22 -7.95
C SER A 8 18.58 -12.36 -6.64
N ALA A 9 19.26 -12.44 -5.50
CA ALA A 9 18.63 -12.47 -4.18
C ALA A 9 17.85 -11.17 -3.91
N SER A 10 18.40 -10.01 -4.28
CA SER A 10 17.70 -8.72 -4.13
C SER A 10 16.42 -8.66 -4.97
N GLY A 11 16.45 -9.19 -6.19
CA GLY A 11 15.26 -9.32 -7.04
C GLY A 11 14.23 -10.28 -6.47
N MET A 12 14.67 -11.42 -5.91
CA MET A 12 13.78 -12.38 -5.26
C MET A 12 13.07 -11.77 -4.05
N LEU A 13 13.78 -11.02 -3.20
CA LEU A 13 13.19 -10.33 -2.05
C LEU A 13 12.19 -9.25 -2.47
N ALA A 14 12.49 -8.51 -3.55
CA ALA A 14 11.57 -7.54 -4.11
C ALA A 14 10.27 -8.21 -4.62
N GLU A 15 10.37 -9.32 -5.34
CA GLU A 15 9.20 -10.06 -5.83
C GLU A 15 8.42 -10.77 -4.70
N MET A 16 9.09 -11.21 -3.64
CA MET A 16 8.43 -11.73 -2.44
C MET A 16 7.56 -10.65 -1.80
N ALA A 17 8.11 -9.46 -1.56
CA ALA A 17 7.35 -8.34 -1.00
C ALA A 17 6.18 -7.91 -1.91
N ARG A 18 6.38 -7.94 -3.24
CA ARG A 18 5.31 -7.71 -4.22
C ARG A 18 4.17 -8.72 -4.06
N THR A 19 4.53 -9.99 -3.94
CA THR A 19 3.58 -11.09 -3.80
C THR A 19 2.80 -10.98 -2.49
N ASP A 20 3.45 -10.57 -1.40
CA ASP A 20 2.80 -10.35 -0.10
C ASP A 20 1.77 -9.22 -0.18
N VAL A 21 2.13 -8.09 -0.80
CA VAL A 21 1.20 -6.96 -0.99
C VAL A 21 0.03 -7.35 -1.90
N LEU A 22 0.27 -8.08 -2.99
CA LEU A 22 -0.79 -8.59 -3.85
C LEU A 22 -1.72 -9.56 -3.12
N SER A 23 -1.15 -10.45 -2.30
CA SER A 23 -1.91 -11.42 -1.51
C SER A 23 -2.80 -10.72 -0.48
N ASN A 24 -2.28 -9.71 0.20
CA ASN A 24 -3.04 -8.90 1.15
C ASN A 24 -4.19 -8.15 0.46
N ASN A 25 -3.94 -7.56 -0.71
CA ASN A 25 -4.97 -6.89 -1.49
C ASN A 25 -6.06 -7.86 -1.96
N LEU A 26 -5.68 -9.06 -2.39
CA LEU A 26 -6.63 -10.09 -2.85
C LEU A 26 -7.48 -10.63 -1.69
N ALA A 27 -6.87 -10.84 -0.52
CA ALA A 27 -7.59 -11.28 0.68
C ALA A 27 -8.66 -10.27 1.12
N ASN A 28 -8.43 -8.98 0.89
CA ASN A 28 -9.34 -7.90 1.28
C ASN A 28 -10.19 -7.35 0.13
N VAL A 29 -10.29 -8.07 -0.99
CA VAL A 29 -11.05 -7.59 -2.18
C VAL A 29 -12.53 -7.35 -1.89
N ASN A 30 -13.10 -8.11 -0.93
CA ASN A 30 -14.50 -8.01 -0.53
C ASN A 30 -14.68 -7.20 0.78
N THR A 31 -13.61 -6.65 1.34
CA THR A 31 -13.69 -5.85 2.57
C THR A 31 -14.16 -4.44 2.22
N PHE A 32 -15.28 -4.02 2.80
CA PHE A 32 -15.84 -2.69 2.55
C PHE A 32 -14.88 -1.60 3.04
N GLY A 33 -14.72 -0.53 2.25
CA GLY A 33 -13.83 0.58 2.60
C GLY A 33 -12.32 0.28 2.50
N PHE A 34 -11.91 -0.92 2.10
CA PHE A 34 -10.49 -1.27 1.97
C PHE A 34 -9.79 -0.44 0.88
N LYS A 35 -8.58 0.04 1.19
CA LYS A 35 -7.72 0.78 0.27
C LYS A 35 -6.52 -0.09 -0.09
N LYS A 36 -6.34 -0.36 -1.39
CA LYS A 36 -5.28 -1.26 -1.87
C LYS A 36 -3.90 -0.67 -1.58
N ASN A 37 -2.96 -1.54 -1.28
CA ASN A 37 -1.56 -1.18 -1.12
C ASN A 37 -0.81 -1.33 -2.45
N GLY A 38 0.01 -0.35 -2.79
CA GLY A 38 0.96 -0.39 -3.90
C GLY A 38 2.40 -0.52 -3.41
N THR A 39 3.26 -1.14 -4.21
CA THR A 39 4.69 -1.28 -3.91
C THR A 39 5.52 -0.51 -4.93
N VAL A 40 6.45 0.32 -4.44
CA VAL A 40 7.41 1.04 -5.26
C VAL A 40 8.77 0.38 -5.11
N PHE A 41 9.41 0.09 -6.23
CA PHE A 41 10.76 -0.48 -6.28
C PHE A 41 11.75 0.57 -6.75
N ARG A 42 12.96 0.51 -6.21
CA ARG A 42 14.07 1.37 -6.61
C ARG A 42 15.32 0.53 -6.84
N ALA A 43 16.07 0.86 -7.89
CA ALA A 43 17.40 0.32 -8.08
C ALA A 43 18.35 0.82 -6.99
N PHE A 44 19.29 -0.02 -6.56
CA PHE A 44 20.41 0.45 -5.76
C PHE A 44 21.31 1.39 -6.59
N PRO A 45 22.11 2.26 -5.93
CA PRO A 45 23.03 3.15 -6.62
C PRO A 45 23.94 2.41 -7.60
N GLU A 46 24.09 2.98 -8.78
CA GLU A 46 24.98 2.47 -9.80
C GLU A 46 26.44 2.70 -9.39
N MET A 47 27.31 1.75 -9.73
CA MET A 47 28.75 1.87 -9.53
C MET A 47 29.45 2.06 -10.87
N ASP A 48 30.30 3.06 -10.99
CA ASP A 48 31.10 3.28 -12.19
C ASP A 48 32.22 2.23 -12.30
N ILE A 49 32.37 1.68 -13.51
CA ILE A 49 33.42 0.73 -13.86
C ILE A 49 34.48 1.48 -14.67
N HIS A 50 35.72 1.36 -14.22
CA HIS A 50 36.90 1.89 -14.90
C HIS A 50 37.85 0.77 -15.26
N ARG A 51 38.58 0.93 -16.38
CA ARG A 51 39.67 0.00 -16.73
C ARG A 51 40.83 0.22 -15.77
N PHE A 52 41.33 -0.85 -15.19
CA PHE A 52 42.52 -0.78 -14.36
C PHE A 52 43.77 -0.64 -15.24
N GLU A 53 44.24 0.59 -15.44
CA GLU A 53 45.52 0.89 -16.11
C GLU A 53 46.34 1.90 -15.30
N LYS A 54 47.67 1.83 -15.43
CA LYS A 54 48.62 2.73 -14.74
C LYS A 54 48.50 4.21 -15.15
N SER A 55 47.77 4.52 -16.22
CA SER A 55 47.55 5.89 -16.71
C SER A 55 46.07 6.10 -17.02
N GLY A 56 45.43 7.02 -16.30
CA GLY A 56 44.16 7.64 -16.70
C GLY A 56 42.86 6.86 -16.49
N ALA A 57 42.89 5.60 -16.03
CA ALA A 57 41.72 4.78 -15.67
C ALA A 57 40.44 5.06 -16.50
N PRO A 58 40.45 4.78 -17.81
CA PRO A 58 39.36 5.17 -18.71
C PRO A 58 38.03 4.55 -18.27
N TYR A 59 36.97 5.37 -18.33
CA TYR A 59 35.60 4.99 -17.97
C TYR A 59 35.05 3.95 -18.96
N ILE A 60 34.49 2.87 -18.43
CA ILE A 60 33.93 1.76 -19.21
C ILE A 60 32.39 1.81 -19.22
N GLY A 61 31.77 2.18 -18.10
CA GLY A 61 30.31 2.17 -17.97
C GLY A 61 29.83 2.10 -16.52
N LYS A 62 28.53 1.92 -16.34
CA LYS A 62 27.88 1.79 -15.02
C LYS A 62 27.42 0.37 -14.74
N LEU A 63 27.39 0.02 -13.46
CA LEU A 63 26.92 -1.27 -12.98
C LEU A 63 25.76 -1.09 -12.00
N GLY A 64 24.60 -1.67 -12.34
CA GLY A 64 23.49 -1.82 -11.41
C GLY A 64 23.80 -2.83 -10.31
N THR A 65 23.49 -2.47 -9.06
CA THR A 65 23.86 -3.27 -7.87
C THR A 65 22.67 -4.04 -7.25
N GLY A 66 21.49 -3.97 -7.88
CA GLY A 66 20.30 -4.72 -7.50
C GLY A 66 19.05 -3.85 -7.41
N ALA A 67 17.97 -4.40 -6.87
CA ALA A 67 16.71 -3.69 -6.62
C ALA A 67 16.28 -3.87 -5.15
N ARG A 68 15.57 -2.89 -4.62
CA ARG A 68 14.95 -2.96 -3.29
C ARG A 68 13.53 -2.41 -3.33
N VAL A 69 12.72 -2.85 -2.38
CA VAL A 69 11.47 -2.16 -2.04
C VAL A 69 11.84 -0.80 -1.45
N ASP A 70 11.25 0.25 -2.00
CA ASP A 70 11.45 1.61 -1.54
C ASP A 70 10.35 2.04 -0.58
N GLN A 71 9.11 1.79 -0.97
CA GLN A 71 7.94 2.13 -0.19
C GLN A 71 6.77 1.21 -0.52
N ILE A 72 5.97 0.91 0.50
CA ILE A 72 4.60 0.43 0.33
C ILE A 72 3.68 1.60 0.69
N TYR A 73 2.76 1.94 -0.20
CA TYR A 73 1.85 3.08 -0.01
C TYR A 73 0.40 2.64 -0.16
N VAL A 74 -0.50 3.35 0.51
CA VAL A 74 -1.94 3.15 0.40
C VAL A 74 -2.45 3.96 -0.80
N ASP A 75 -3.13 3.31 -1.74
CA ASP A 75 -3.81 3.99 -2.83
C ASP A 75 -5.21 4.43 -2.38
N PHE A 76 -5.38 5.73 -2.23
CA PHE A 76 -6.62 6.34 -1.77
C PHE A 76 -7.67 6.54 -2.87
N ALA A 77 -7.39 6.14 -4.11
CA ALA A 77 -8.35 6.26 -5.21
C ALA A 77 -9.75 5.71 -4.84
N PRO A 78 -10.83 6.36 -5.31
CA PRO A 78 -12.18 5.87 -5.07
C PRO A 78 -12.39 4.52 -5.76
N GLY A 79 -12.99 3.59 -5.03
CA GLY A 79 -13.40 2.28 -5.55
C GLY A 79 -14.76 2.34 -6.24
N GLN A 80 -15.23 1.19 -6.72
CA GLN A 80 -16.61 1.07 -7.20
C GLN A 80 -17.57 1.09 -6.01
N LEU A 81 -18.63 1.88 -6.13
CA LEU A 81 -19.73 1.89 -5.17
C LEU A 81 -20.83 0.95 -5.65
N GLN A 82 -21.34 0.13 -4.75
CA GLN A 82 -22.52 -0.69 -5.00
C GLN A 82 -23.65 -0.20 -4.10
N THR A 83 -24.80 0.07 -4.71
CA THR A 83 -26.00 0.43 -3.95
C THR A 83 -26.49 -0.77 -3.18
N THR A 84 -26.55 -0.64 -1.86
CA THR A 84 -27.26 -1.59 -1.01
C THR A 84 -28.68 -1.09 -0.77
N SER A 85 -29.60 -1.98 -0.42
CA SER A 85 -30.97 -1.60 -0.05
C SER A 85 -31.13 -1.32 1.45
N ASN A 86 -30.02 -1.26 2.18
CA ASN A 86 -30.01 -1.00 3.63
C ASN A 86 -29.86 0.51 3.87
N PRO A 87 -30.79 1.17 4.60
CA PRO A 87 -30.70 2.60 4.88
C PRO A 87 -29.53 2.99 5.81
N LEU A 88 -28.93 2.02 6.51
CA LEU A 88 -27.80 2.28 7.42
C LEU A 88 -26.43 2.14 6.73
N ASP A 89 -26.39 1.69 5.48
CA ASP A 89 -25.16 1.61 4.71
C ASP A 89 -24.90 2.96 4.02
N LEU A 90 -23.79 3.59 4.38
CA LEU A 90 -23.41 4.90 3.84
C LEU A 90 -22.09 4.79 3.09
N ALA A 91 -21.98 5.52 1.98
CA ALA A 91 -20.73 5.61 1.23
C ALA A 91 -20.33 7.07 1.05
N LEU A 92 -19.07 7.38 1.35
CA LEU A 92 -18.50 8.70 1.08
C LEU A 92 -18.09 8.76 -0.38
N LYS A 93 -18.71 9.69 -1.12
CA LYS A 93 -18.28 10.05 -2.46
C LYS A 93 -17.24 11.16 -2.36
N ASP A 94 -15.99 10.84 -2.68
CA ASP A 94 -14.92 11.84 -2.73
C ASP A 94 -15.17 12.74 -3.95
N ASP A 95 -15.73 13.94 -3.72
CA ASP A 95 -16.06 14.92 -4.78
C ASP A 95 -15.09 16.12 -4.78
N THR A 96 -14.23 16.21 -3.77
CA THR A 96 -13.30 17.33 -3.56
C THR A 96 -11.88 16.98 -3.99
N GLY A 97 -11.60 17.11 -5.29
CA GLY A 97 -10.30 17.56 -5.81
C GLY A 97 -9.03 16.82 -5.40
N GLY A 98 -9.11 15.56 -4.95
CA GLY A 98 -7.95 14.75 -4.55
C GLY A 98 -7.83 14.47 -3.05
N GLU A 99 -8.75 14.97 -2.22
CA GLU A 99 -8.80 14.65 -0.80
C GLU A 99 -9.70 13.44 -0.54
N SER A 100 -9.28 12.59 0.41
CA SER A 100 -10.04 11.43 0.84
C SER A 100 -10.73 11.73 2.17
N SER A 101 -12.06 11.70 2.20
CA SER A 101 -12.84 11.86 3.43
C SER A 101 -12.84 10.56 4.26
N PHE A 102 -13.09 10.62 5.56
CA PHE A 102 -13.25 9.42 6.41
C PHE A 102 -14.39 9.63 7.39
N PHE A 103 -15.06 8.55 7.78
CA PHE A 103 -15.95 8.55 8.93
C PHE A 103 -15.13 8.58 10.22
N THR A 104 -15.64 9.27 11.23
CA THR A 104 -15.08 9.28 12.59
C THR A 104 -15.92 8.40 13.49
N VAL A 105 -15.29 7.45 14.14
CA VAL A 105 -15.92 6.49 15.06
C VAL A 105 -15.24 6.60 16.42
N GLN A 106 -16.01 6.42 17.49
CA GLN A 106 -15.47 6.44 18.85
C GLN A 106 -15.02 5.03 19.23
N GLY A 107 -13.71 4.83 19.36
CA GLY A 107 -13.15 3.55 19.78
C GLY A 107 -13.52 3.18 21.23
N PRO A 108 -13.22 1.94 21.64
CA PRO A 108 -13.61 1.41 22.95
C PRO A 108 -13.06 2.19 24.15
N ASN A 109 -11.92 2.90 23.98
CA ASN A 109 -11.33 3.74 25.03
C ASN A 109 -11.70 5.23 24.90
N GLY A 110 -12.66 5.57 24.03
CA GLY A 110 -13.06 6.94 23.72
C GLY A 110 -12.15 7.68 22.73
N GLU A 111 -11.20 6.98 22.10
CA GLU A 111 -10.35 7.56 21.04
C GLU A 111 -11.11 7.75 19.72
N LEU A 112 -10.67 8.71 18.91
CA LEU A 112 -11.22 8.92 17.57
C LEU A 112 -10.50 8.02 16.57
N ILE A 113 -11.26 7.13 15.92
CA ILE A 113 -10.81 6.23 14.86
C ILE A 113 -11.40 6.69 13.54
N TYR A 114 -10.61 6.59 12.46
CA TYR A 114 -11.04 6.94 11.11
C TYR A 114 -11.29 5.68 10.29
N THR A 115 -12.47 5.59 9.67
CA THR A 115 -12.83 4.45 8.82
C THR A 115 -13.45 4.89 7.50
N ARG A 116 -13.30 4.03 6.49
CA ARG A 116 -14.01 4.12 5.21
C ARG A 116 -15.15 3.13 5.08
N ASP A 117 -15.24 2.19 6.01
CA ASP A 117 -16.38 1.29 6.10
C ASP A 117 -17.58 2.10 6.60
N GLY A 118 -18.65 2.09 5.83
CA GLY A 118 -19.92 2.71 6.19
C GLY A 118 -21.02 1.69 6.41
N SER A 119 -20.67 0.42 6.69
CA SER A 119 -21.62 -0.58 7.16
C SER A 119 -21.90 -0.41 8.65
N PHE A 120 -22.86 0.46 8.97
CA PHE A 120 -23.30 0.72 10.33
C PHE A 120 -24.51 -0.12 10.71
N THR A 121 -24.64 -0.37 12.01
CA THR A 121 -25.77 -1.06 12.63
C THR A 121 -26.27 -0.25 13.82
N LEU A 122 -27.47 -0.54 14.29
CA LEU A 122 -28.03 0.10 15.49
C LEU A 122 -27.77 -0.78 16.71
N ASP A 123 -27.24 -0.19 17.77
CA ASP A 123 -27.18 -0.84 19.08
C ASP A 123 -28.53 -0.75 19.82
N VAL A 124 -28.67 -1.48 20.92
CA VAL A 124 -29.85 -1.54 21.81
C VAL A 124 -30.26 -0.15 22.30
N GLU A 125 -29.29 0.76 22.44
CA GLU A 125 -29.49 2.15 22.88
C GLU A 125 -29.86 3.11 21.74
N GLY A 126 -29.88 2.62 20.49
CA GLY A 126 -30.24 3.40 19.29
C GLY A 126 -29.10 4.22 18.68
N TYR A 127 -27.85 3.98 19.10
CA TYR A 127 -26.66 4.57 18.48
C TYR A 127 -26.23 3.80 17.23
N LEU A 128 -25.64 4.53 16.27
CA LEU A 128 -24.98 3.92 15.13
C LEU A 128 -23.62 3.38 15.56
N VAL A 129 -23.40 2.09 15.36
CA VAL A 129 -22.16 1.38 15.67
C VAL A 129 -21.66 0.63 14.43
N THR A 130 -20.34 0.54 14.29
CA THR A 130 -19.67 -0.32 13.32
C THR A 130 -19.91 -1.80 13.66
N LYS A 131 -19.53 -2.71 12.75
CA LYS A 131 -19.60 -4.17 12.98
C LYS A 131 -18.85 -4.65 14.23
N GLU A 132 -17.87 -3.88 14.67
CA GLU A 132 -17.05 -4.22 15.83
C GLU A 132 -17.64 -3.69 17.15
N GLY A 133 -18.73 -2.90 17.07
CA GLY A 133 -19.51 -2.45 18.23
C GLY A 133 -19.19 -1.05 18.74
N TYR A 134 -18.53 -0.22 17.93
CA TYR A 134 -18.16 1.17 18.26
C TYR A 134 -18.58 2.14 17.17
#